data_AF-A0A7V2JYC3-F1
#
_entry.id   AF-A0A7V2JYC3-F1
#
_cell.length_a   1.000
_cell.length_b   1.000
_cell.length_c   1.000
_cell.angle_alpha   90.00
_cell.angle_beta   90.00
_cell.angle_gamma   90.00
#
_symmetry.space_group_name_H-M   'P 1'
#
loop_
_entity.id
_entity.type
_entity.pdbx_description
1 polymer ?
#
loop_
_entity_poly.entity_id
_entity_poly.type
_entity_poly.pdbx_seq_one_letter_code
_entity_poly.pdbx_strand_id
1 'polypeptide(L)'
;MTAPNWLKIERRPVASGRTVFIISVLAILAALLVAAIFFAAYGVSPIYAYYLILRGALGNMHGFSETIRRMIPLLLCGVGLTVAFRALFW
;
A
#
# COMPACT_ATOMS: atom_id res chain seq x y z
N MET A 1 -26.77 9.52 -29.63
CA MET A 1 -26.12 10.44 -28.66
C MET A 1 -24.68 9.98 -28.51
N THR A 2 -23.75 10.60 -29.24
CA THR A 2 -22.35 10.17 -29.41
C THR A 2 -21.47 10.72 -28.29
N ALA A 3 -20.82 9.84 -27.52
CA ALA A 3 -19.89 10.22 -26.46
C ALA A 3 -18.62 10.86 -27.04
N PRO A 4 -17.99 11.83 -26.33
CA PRO A 4 -16.83 12.56 -26.83
C PRO A 4 -15.54 11.73 -26.89
N ASN A 5 -14.79 11.86 -27.99
CA ASN A 5 -13.63 11.02 -28.36
C ASN A 5 -12.33 11.21 -27.53
N TRP A 6 -12.29 12.13 -26.56
CA TRP A 6 -11.08 12.43 -25.77
C TRP A 6 -10.90 11.54 -24.54
N LEU A 7 -11.92 10.77 -24.18
CA LEU A 7 -11.91 9.80 -23.08
C LEU A 7 -12.11 8.39 -23.65
N LYS A 8 -11.06 7.85 -24.29
CA LYS A 8 -11.01 6.42 -24.61
C LYS A 8 -10.72 5.63 -23.34
N ILE A 9 -11.79 5.29 -22.62
CA ILE A 9 -11.75 4.37 -21.49
C ILE A 9 -11.63 2.96 -22.06
N GLU A 10 -10.40 2.55 -22.40
CA GLU A 10 -10.10 1.17 -22.79
C GLU A 10 -9.72 0.36 -21.55
N ARG A 11 -10.38 -0.77 -21.33
CA ARG A 11 -10.00 -1.73 -20.28
C ARG A 11 -8.61 -2.27 -20.63
N ARG A 12 -7.56 -1.81 -19.94
CA ARG A 12 -6.22 -2.39 -20.08
C ARG A 12 -6.23 -3.79 -19.45
N PRO A 13 -6.07 -4.87 -20.24
CA PRO A 13 -6.20 -6.23 -19.72
C PRO A 13 -4.91 -6.71 -19.02
N VAL A 14 -3.76 -6.11 -19.32
CA VAL A 14 -2.45 -6.41 -18.71
C VAL A 14 -1.69 -5.11 -18.49
N ALA A 15 -1.51 -4.72 -17.23
CA ALA A 15 -0.62 -3.62 -16.88
C ALA A 15 0.84 -4.10 -16.97
N SER A 16 1.70 -3.32 -17.61
CA SER A 16 3.14 -3.61 -17.65
C SER A 16 3.71 -3.61 -16.23
N GLY A 17 4.65 -4.51 -15.92
CA GLY A 17 5.23 -4.63 -14.57
C GLY A 17 5.83 -3.32 -14.05
N ARG A 18 6.36 -2.48 -14.95
CA ARG A 18 6.85 -1.12 -14.61
C ARG A 18 5.72 -0.21 -14.13
N THR A 19 4.57 -0.24 -14.81
CA THR A 19 3.39 0.56 -14.44
C THR A 19 2.84 0.12 -13.10
N VAL A 20 2.75 -1.19 -12.83
CA VAL A 20 2.33 -1.73 -11.53
C VAL A 20 3.27 -1.25 -10.41
N PHE A 21 4.57 -1.35 -10.61
CA PHE A 21 5.56 -0.91 -9.62
C PHE A 21 5.45 0.59 -9.31
N ILE A 22 5.37 1.45 -10.35
CA ILE A 22 5.24 2.90 -10.18
C ILE A 22 3.95 3.25 -9.43
N ILE A 23 2.83 2.62 -9.79
CA ILE A 23 1.54 2.86 -9.11
C ILE A 23 1.63 2.44 -7.64
N SER A 24 2.21 1.27 -7.34
CA SER A 24 2.38 0.82 -5.95
C SER A 24 3.23 1.78 -5.12
N VAL A 25 4.34 2.28 -5.69
CA VAL A 25 5.19 3.28 -5.00
C VAL A 25 4.42 4.58 -4.77
N LEU A 26 3.70 5.08 -5.77
CA LEU A 26 2.87 6.28 -5.63
C LEU A 26 1.76 6.10 -4.59
N ALA A 27 1.14 4.93 -4.52
CA ALA A 27 0.13 4.62 -3.51
C ALA A 27 0.71 4.64 -2.08
N ILE A 28 1.91 4.08 -1.89
CA ILE A 28 2.61 4.12 -0.60
C ILE A 28 2.95 5.57 -0.21
N LEU A 29 3.47 6.37 -1.15
CA LEU A 29 3.78 7.79 -0.89
C LEU A 29 2.51 8.59 -0.56
N ALA A 30 1.41 8.36 -1.28
CA ALA A 30 0.14 9.00 -0.99
C ALA A 30 -0.39 8.62 0.40
N ALA A 31 -0.31 7.34 0.78
CA ALA A 31 -0.70 6.90 2.12
C ALA A 31 0.14 7.55 3.23
N LEU A 32 1.46 7.69 3.02
CA LEU A 32 2.32 8.43 3.92
C LEU A 32 1.90 9.91 3.97
N LEU A 33 1.73 10.60 2.84
CA LEU A 33 1.30 12.00 2.84
C LEU A 33 -0.02 12.23 3.59
N VAL A 34 -1.00 11.35 3.40
CA VAL A 34 -2.27 11.42 4.12
C VAL A 34 -2.06 11.25 5.62
N ALA A 35 -1.29 10.25 6.05
CA ALA A 35 -0.95 10.06 7.46
C ALA A 35 -0.20 11.29 8.05
N ALA A 36 0.64 11.94 7.25
CA ALA A 36 1.39 13.12 7.69
C ALA A 36 0.47 14.30 7.96
N ILE A 37 -0.57 14.49 7.14
CA ILE A 37 -1.61 15.50 7.36
C ILE A 37 -2.32 15.24 8.68
N PHE A 38 -2.65 13.98 8.99
CA PHE A 38 -3.25 13.63 10.29
C PHE A 38 -2.32 13.94 11.46
N PHE A 39 -1.05 13.56 11.40
CA PHE A 39 -0.09 13.88 12.46
C PHE A 39 0.04 15.39 12.68
N ALA A 40 0.12 16.17 11.59
CA ALA A 40 0.17 17.62 11.66
C ALA A 40 -1.11 18.21 12.27
N ALA A 41 -2.29 17.67 11.94
CA ALA A 41 -3.57 18.09 12.53
C ALA A 41 -3.63 17.84 14.05
N TYR A 42 -2.96 16.80 14.54
CA TYR A 42 -2.79 16.54 15.98
C TYR A 42 -1.65 17.32 16.64
N GLY A 43 -0.96 18.21 15.91
CA GLY A 43 0.18 18.98 16.42
C GLY A 43 1.47 18.18 16.60
N VAL A 44 1.56 16.97 16.04
CA VAL A 44 2.75 16.12 16.08
C VAL A 44 3.55 16.32 14.79
N SER A 45 4.87 16.51 14.90
CA SER A 45 5.71 16.63 13.71
C SER A 45 5.72 15.31 12.92
N PRO A 46 5.27 15.30 11.63
CA PRO A 46 5.08 14.05 10.89
C PRO A 46 6.36 13.23 10.73
N ILE A 47 7.50 13.90 10.50
CA ILE A 47 8.81 13.26 10.37
C ILE A 47 9.18 12.51 11.65
N TYR A 48 8.95 13.12 12.81
CA TYR A 48 9.24 12.49 14.10
C TYR A 48 8.29 11.32 14.38
N ALA A 49 7.01 11.45 14.02
CA ALA A 49 6.04 10.36 14.12
C ALA A 49 6.47 9.14 13.29
N TYR A 50 6.89 9.33 12.03
CA TYR A 50 7.42 8.22 11.22
C TYR A 50 8.68 7.62 11.80
N TYR A 51 9.60 8.44 12.30
CA TYR A 51 10.80 7.96 12.96
C TYR A 51 10.48 7.08 14.16
N LEU A 52 9.53 7.51 15.01
CA LEU A 52 9.06 6.72 16.16
C LEU A 52 8.39 5.41 15.73
N ILE A 53 7.54 5.43 14.70
CA ILE A 53 6.89 4.22 14.19
C ILE A 53 7.94 3.24 13.67
N LEU A 54 8.90 3.70 12.86
CA LEU A 54 9.97 2.85 12.32
C LEU A 54 10.87 2.30 13.43
N ARG A 55 11.27 3.14 14.39
CA ARG A 55 12.09 2.72 15.53
C ARG A 55 11.33 1.78 16.46
N GLY A 56 10.03 1.96 16.64
CA GLY A 56 9.17 1.07 17.42
C GLY A 56 8.98 -0.28 16.73
N ALA A 57 8.77 -0.29 15.42
CA ALA A 57 8.53 -1.50 14.64
C ALA A 57 9.80 -2.31 14.37
N LEU A 58 10.93 -1.66 14.08
CA LEU A 58 12.17 -2.32 13.64
C LEU A 58 13.35 -2.13 14.59
N GLY A 59 13.32 -1.14 15.47
CA GLY A 59 14.47 -0.75 16.29
C GLY A 59 14.73 -1.63 17.52
N ASN A 60 13.86 -2.60 17.83
CA ASN A 60 14.08 -3.55 18.91
C ASN A 60 13.45 -4.92 18.59
N MET A 61 13.92 -5.97 19.28
CA MET A 61 13.50 -7.36 19.02
C MET A 61 12.01 -7.63 19.31
N HIS A 62 11.44 -6.96 20.32
CA HIS A 62 10.01 -7.12 20.64
C HIS A 62 9.11 -6.53 19.55
N GLY A 63 9.38 -5.29 19.16
CA GLY A 63 8.66 -4.59 18.09
C GLY A 63 8.77 -5.30 16.75
N PHE A 64 9.95 -5.83 16.44
CA PHE A 64 10.16 -6.63 15.24
C PHE A 64 9.35 -7.94 15.28
N SER A 65 9.36 -8.63 16.42
CA SER A 65 8.57 -9.86 16.61
C SER A 65 7.06 -9.62 16.55
N GLU A 66 6.58 -8.49 17.06
CA GLU A 66 5.17 -8.06 16.91
C GLU A 66 4.83 -7.74 15.45
N THR A 67 5.73 -7.04 14.76
CA THR A 67 5.55 -6.71 13.34
C THR A 67 5.44 -7.98 12.49
N ILE A 68 6.31 -8.97 12.72
CA ILE A 68 6.25 -10.27 12.06
C ILE A 68 4.95 -11.00 12.40
N ARG A 69 4.57 -11.06 13.68
CA ARG A 69 3.34 -11.75 14.10
C ARG A 69 2.10 -11.20 13.40
N ARG A 70 2.05 -9.88 13.14
CA ARG A 70 0.98 -9.24 12.36
C ARG A 70 1.14 -9.43 10.86
N MET A 71 2.37 -9.46 10.37
CA MET A 71 2.68 -9.65 8.96
C MET A 71 2.32 -11.05 8.46
N ILE A 72 2.55 -12.11 9.25
CA ILE A 72 2.28 -13.51 8.87
C ILE A 72 0.85 -13.70 8.34
N PRO A 73 -0.23 -13.37 9.09
CA PRO A 73 -1.59 -13.57 8.60
C PRO A 73 -1.89 -12.70 7.38
N LEU A 74 -1.41 -11.45 7.34
CA LEU A 74 -1.61 -10.56 6.19
C LEU A 74 -0.97 -11.11 4.91
N LEU A 75 0.24 -11.65 5.01
CA LEU A 75 0.93 -12.29 3.89
C LEU A 75 0.23 -13.57 3.46
N LEU A 76 -0.22 -14.41 4.41
CA LEU A 76 -0.97 -15.62 4.09
C LEU A 76 -2.26 -15.30 3.34
N CYS A 77 -3.01 -14.27 3.76
CA CYS A 77 -4.17 -13.79 3.02
C CYS A 77 -3.80 -13.30 1.62
N GLY A 78 -2.78 -12.46 1.49
CA GLY A 78 -2.37 -11.92 0.18
C GLY A 78 -1.91 -12.99 -0.81
N VAL A 79 -1.12 -13.97 -0.35
CA VAL A 79 -0.68 -15.11 -1.16
C VAL A 79 -1.87 -15.99 -1.55
N GLY A 80 -2.75 -16.30 -0.59
CA GLY A 80 -3.96 -17.10 -0.85
C GLY A 80 -4.88 -16.46 -1.90
N LEU A 81 -5.15 -15.15 -1.78
CA LEU A 81 -5.91 -14.37 -2.76
C LEU A 81 -5.25 -14.39 -4.15
N THR A 82 -3.93 -14.27 -4.20
CA THR A 82 -3.18 -14.33 -5.47
C THR A 82 -3.39 -15.68 -6.17
N VAL A 83 -3.37 -16.79 -5.42
CA VAL A 83 -3.63 -18.13 -5.97
C VAL A 83 -5.08 -18.26 -6.44
N ALA A 84 -6.06 -17.80 -5.67
CA ALA A 84 -7.49 -17.86 -6.03
C ALA A 84 -7.79 -17.11 -7.34
N PHE A 85 -7.29 -15.88 -7.48
CA PHE A 85 -7.47 -15.10 -8.71
C PHE A 85 -6.75 -15.70 -9.92
N ARG A 86 -5.58 -16.34 -9.71
CA ARG A 86 -4.89 -17.06 -10.79
C ARG A 86 -5.59 -18.36 -11.18
N ALA A 87 -6.26 -19.02 -10.24
CA ALA A 87 -7.06 -20.23 -10.48
C ALA A 87 -8.43 -19.92 -11.11
N LEU A 88 -8.68 -18.64 -11.43
CA LEU A 88 -9.92 -18.14 -12.00
C LEU A 88 -11.16 -18.31 -11.13
N PHE A 89 -10.96 -18.46 -9.81
CA PHE A 89 -12.04 -18.38 -8.84
C PHE A 89 -12.30 -16.89 -8.54
N TRP A 90 -13.22 -16.27 -9.27
CA TRP A 90 -13.73 -14.90 -9.05
C TRP A 90 -15.20 -14.77 -9.44
#